data_AF-A0AAU4ZYU2-F1
#
_entry.id   AF-A0AAU4ZYU2-F1
#
_cell.length_a   1.000
_cell.length_b   1.000
_cell.length_c   1.000
_cell.angle_alpha   90.00
_cell.angle_beta   90.00
_cell.angle_gamma   90.00
#
_symmetry.space_group_name_H-M   'P 1'
#
loop_
_entity.id
_entity.type
_entity.pdbx_description
1 polymer ?
#
loop_
_entity_poly.entity_id
_entity_poly.type
_entity_poly.pdbx_seq_one_letter_code
_entity_poly.pdbx_strand_id
1 'polypeptide(L)'
;MTQTPDQRRVSEIARSLNRYEWRPTAEEVKCGAEFFQLVQRLEEAEHPRFPRDTSAKPWTLRLHTENVAVLAEEITLLQEEFLPPWRERLAADSPMTELVDLHVRGAQPIVRHADAVLAAWEHTTLPEPTAEEIGYRTRHSGAAAKDVAARLRYDIAATWEDEPARRSLWEEMGPAWNYLGAVRSTMMAAVSGDVEY
;
A
#
# COMPACT_ATOMS: atom_id res chain seq x y z
N MET A 1 -11.53 -22.67 4.47
CA MET A 1 -12.21 -21.41 4.12
C MET A 1 -12.44 -21.39 2.62
N THR A 2 -13.66 -21.08 2.18
CA THR A 2 -14.01 -21.01 0.74
C THR A 2 -13.54 -19.68 0.18
N GLN A 3 -12.85 -19.68 -0.97
CA GLN A 3 -12.42 -18.44 -1.63
C GLN A 3 -13.61 -17.57 -2.03
N THR A 4 -13.48 -16.25 -1.88
CA THR A 4 -14.48 -15.31 -2.40
C THR A 4 -14.52 -15.36 -3.93
N PRO A 5 -15.62 -14.91 -4.59
CA PRO A 5 -15.68 -14.80 -6.05
C PRO A 5 -14.48 -14.05 -6.65
N ASP A 6 -14.09 -12.92 -6.04
CA ASP A 6 -12.97 -12.10 -6.49
C ASP A 6 -11.61 -12.80 -6.30
N GLN A 7 -11.42 -13.56 -5.22
CA GLN A 7 -10.21 -14.39 -5.03
C GLN A 7 -10.09 -15.50 -6.09
N ARG A 8 -11.21 -16.16 -6.40
CA ARG A 8 -11.24 -17.15 -7.49
C ARG A 8 -10.90 -16.50 -8.82
N ARG A 9 -11.42 -15.30 -9.08
CA ARG A 9 -11.18 -14.59 -10.33
C ARG A 9 -9.72 -14.19 -10.52
N VAL A 10 -9.06 -13.66 -9.50
CA VAL A 10 -7.61 -13.39 -9.54
C VAL A 10 -6.85 -14.68 -9.83
N SER A 11 -7.22 -15.79 -9.19
CA SER A 11 -6.58 -17.09 -9.39
C SER A 11 -6.78 -17.65 -10.80
N GLU A 12 -7.93 -17.38 -11.43
CA GLU A 12 -8.19 -17.72 -12.83
C GLU A 12 -7.34 -16.90 -13.80
N ILE A 13 -7.25 -15.58 -13.59
CA ILE A 13 -6.43 -14.69 -14.41
C ILE A 13 -4.94 -15.08 -14.30
N ALA A 14 -4.44 -15.29 -13.07
CA ALA A 14 -3.07 -15.74 -12.84
C ALA A 14 -2.78 -17.09 -13.51
N ARG A 15 -3.72 -18.04 -13.44
CA ARG A 15 -3.57 -19.34 -14.12
C ARG A 15 -3.55 -19.21 -15.63
N SER A 16 -4.40 -18.34 -16.19
CA SER A 16 -4.44 -18.04 -17.62
C SER A 16 -3.11 -17.46 -18.09
N LEU A 17 -2.51 -16.55 -17.30
CA LEU A 17 -1.17 -16.01 -17.55
C LEU A 17 -0.10 -17.11 -17.54
N ASN A 18 -0.04 -17.93 -16.47
CA ASN A 18 0.97 -19.00 -16.34
C ASN A 18 0.85 -20.09 -17.41
N ARG A 19 -0.34 -20.28 -17.98
CA ARG A 19 -0.59 -21.22 -19.09
C ARG A 19 -0.41 -20.60 -20.47
N TYR A 20 -0.03 -19.32 -20.54
CA TYR A 20 0.08 -18.55 -21.78
C TYR A 20 -1.25 -18.48 -22.58
N GLU A 21 -2.38 -18.67 -21.91
CA GLU A 21 -3.74 -18.52 -22.44
C GLU A 21 -4.08 -17.02 -22.55
N TRP A 22 -3.71 -16.24 -21.54
CA TRP A 22 -3.61 -14.79 -21.63
C TRP A 22 -2.17 -14.40 -21.96
N ARG A 23 -1.98 -13.68 -23.05
CA ARG A 23 -0.71 -13.09 -23.47
C ARG A 23 -0.85 -11.57 -23.42
N PRO A 24 -0.36 -10.90 -22.36
CA PRO A 24 -0.50 -9.46 -22.21
C PRO A 24 -0.06 -8.73 -23.47
N THR A 25 -0.93 -7.88 -24.00
CA THR A 25 -0.59 -7.01 -25.12
C THR A 25 0.35 -5.88 -24.67
N ALA A 26 1.00 -5.21 -25.61
CA ALA A 26 1.85 -4.06 -25.27
C ALA A 26 1.08 -2.94 -24.52
N GLU A 27 -0.19 -2.74 -24.87
CA GLU A 27 -1.04 -1.77 -24.18
C GLU A 27 -1.43 -2.24 -22.76
N GLU A 28 -1.66 -3.54 -22.56
CA GLU A 28 -1.90 -4.09 -21.21
C GLU A 28 -0.66 -4.03 -20.33
N VAL A 29 0.52 -4.34 -20.87
CA VAL A 29 1.79 -4.18 -20.17
C VAL A 29 2.00 -2.71 -19.79
N LYS A 30 1.71 -1.78 -20.70
CA LYS A 30 1.78 -0.35 -20.44
C LYS A 30 0.80 0.09 -19.35
N CYS A 31 -0.43 -0.41 -19.36
CA CYS A 31 -1.42 -0.18 -18.30
C CYS A 31 -0.90 -0.66 -16.95
N GLY A 32 -0.44 -1.91 -16.84
CA GLY A 32 0.13 -2.43 -15.59
C GLY A 32 1.36 -1.64 -15.12
N ALA A 33 2.24 -1.23 -16.03
CA ALA A 33 3.40 -0.41 -15.70
C ALA A 33 3.02 0.98 -15.16
N GLU A 34 2.05 1.66 -15.81
CA GLU A 34 1.55 2.96 -15.34
C GLU A 34 0.83 2.85 -13.99
N PHE A 35 0.13 1.73 -13.74
CA PHE A 35 -0.41 1.44 -12.41
C PHE A 35 0.69 1.39 -11.34
N PHE A 36 1.77 0.63 -11.57
CA PHE A 36 2.87 0.56 -10.60
C PHE A 36 3.61 1.89 -10.44
N GLN A 37 3.75 2.68 -11.51
CA GLN A 37 4.30 4.03 -11.41
C GLN A 37 3.42 4.97 -10.59
N LEU A 38 2.09 4.85 -10.70
CA LEU A 38 1.16 5.60 -9.84
C LEU A 38 1.34 5.20 -8.38
N VAL A 39 1.28 3.90 -8.08
CA VAL A 39 1.45 3.37 -6.72
C VAL A 39 2.79 3.82 -6.15
N GLN A 40 3.89 3.62 -6.87
CA GLN A 40 5.22 4.03 -6.41
C GLN A 40 5.30 5.52 -6.09
N ARG A 41 4.75 6.40 -6.94
CA ARG A 41 4.76 7.85 -6.69
C ARG A 41 4.01 8.20 -5.41
N LEU A 42 2.88 7.55 -5.14
CA LEU A 42 2.10 7.78 -3.93
C LEU A 42 2.81 7.23 -2.70
N GLU A 43 3.44 6.06 -2.80
CA GLU A 43 4.16 5.44 -1.69
C GLU A 43 5.45 6.18 -1.32
N GLU A 44 6.14 6.76 -2.30
CA GLU A 44 7.38 7.51 -2.11
C GLU A 44 7.14 8.99 -1.76
N ALA A 45 5.94 9.52 -1.99
CA ALA A 45 5.59 10.90 -1.66
C ALA A 45 5.88 11.22 -0.19
N GLU A 46 6.33 12.45 0.09
CA GLU A 46 6.47 12.92 1.46
C GLU A 46 5.10 13.25 2.04
N HIS A 47 4.81 12.73 3.24
CA HIS A 47 3.60 13.04 3.99
C HIS A 47 3.98 13.70 5.33
N PRO A 48 4.12 15.03 5.39
CA PRO A 48 4.64 15.74 6.57
C PRO A 48 3.86 15.50 7.86
N ARG A 49 2.61 15.03 7.76
CA ARG A 49 1.75 14.70 8.90
C ARG A 49 2.09 13.37 9.60
N PHE A 50 2.96 12.54 9.01
CA PHE A 50 3.39 11.28 9.59
C PHE A 50 4.90 11.32 9.86
N PRO A 51 5.34 10.98 11.09
CA PRO A 51 6.77 10.88 11.35
C PRO A 51 7.36 9.73 10.53
N ARG A 52 8.52 9.96 9.94
CA ARG A 52 9.28 8.93 9.21
C ARG A 52 10.63 8.70 9.86
N ASP A 53 11.06 7.46 9.88
CA ASP A 53 12.44 7.14 10.18
C ASP A 53 13.31 7.40 8.93
N THR A 54 14.06 8.51 8.96
CA THR A 54 14.97 8.90 7.87
C THR A 54 16.27 8.09 7.84
N SER A 55 16.52 7.25 8.86
CA SER A 55 17.72 6.42 8.98
C SER A 55 17.54 5.00 8.42
N ALA A 56 16.30 4.49 8.37
CA ALA A 56 16.00 3.19 7.80
C ALA A 56 15.92 3.28 6.26
N LYS A 57 16.88 2.63 5.59
CA LYS A 57 16.74 2.23 4.19
C LYS A 57 16.41 0.74 4.12
N PRO A 58 15.52 0.31 3.22
CA PRO A 58 14.72 1.15 2.32
C PRO A 58 13.56 1.84 3.07
N TRP A 59 12.90 2.79 2.41
CA TRP A 59 11.80 3.66 2.86
C TRP A 59 10.53 2.91 3.35
N THR A 60 10.64 1.63 3.71
CA THR A 60 9.53 0.68 3.87
C THR A 60 8.87 0.70 5.25
N LEU A 61 9.41 1.45 6.21
CA LEU A 61 8.78 1.61 7.52
C LEU A 61 7.85 2.83 7.51
N ARG A 62 6.68 2.64 6.90
CA ARG A 62 5.53 3.54 7.00
C ARG A 62 4.63 3.07 8.13
N LEU A 63 4.02 4.03 8.81
CA LEU A 63 2.96 3.74 9.77
C LEU A 63 1.77 3.07 9.07
N HIS A 64 1.03 2.20 9.75
CA HIS A 64 -0.18 1.58 9.20
C HIS A 64 -1.23 2.64 8.81
N THR A 65 -1.36 3.69 9.60
CA THR A 65 -2.21 4.86 9.36
C THR A 65 -1.81 5.58 8.08
N GLU A 66 -0.50 5.75 7.84
CA GLU A 66 0.01 6.33 6.60
C GLU A 66 -0.33 5.44 5.41
N ASN A 67 -0.12 4.12 5.51
CA ASN A 67 -0.47 3.17 4.45
C ASN A 67 -1.97 3.20 4.10
N VAL A 68 -2.85 3.31 5.09
CA VAL A 68 -4.30 3.43 4.87
C VAL A 68 -4.65 4.73 4.16
N ALA A 69 -4.06 5.87 4.57
CA ALA A 69 -4.25 7.14 3.90
C ALA A 69 -3.82 7.09 2.43
N VAL A 70 -2.62 6.58 2.17
CA VAL A 70 -2.06 6.46 0.82
C VAL A 70 -2.93 5.56 -0.04
N LEU A 71 -3.42 4.42 0.50
CA LEU A 71 -4.32 3.54 -0.24
C LEU A 71 -5.66 4.22 -0.57
N ALA A 72 -6.23 5.02 0.34
CA ALA A 72 -7.48 5.72 0.06
C ALA A 72 -7.34 6.74 -1.09
N GLU A 73 -6.22 7.47 -1.11
CA GLU A 73 -5.86 8.36 -2.23
C GLU A 73 -5.62 7.57 -3.52
N GLU A 74 -4.87 6.47 -3.45
CA GLU A 74 -4.62 5.56 -4.57
C GLU A 74 -5.92 5.08 -5.20
N ILE A 75 -6.89 4.61 -4.40
CA ILE A 75 -8.16 4.10 -4.92
C ILE A 75 -8.97 5.21 -5.61
N THR A 76 -8.98 6.42 -5.04
CA THR A 76 -9.66 7.57 -5.64
C THR A 76 -9.08 7.88 -7.03
N LEU A 77 -7.75 8.01 -7.12
CA LEU A 77 -7.06 8.28 -8.39
C LEU A 77 -7.25 7.14 -9.39
N LEU A 78 -7.25 5.89 -8.92
CA LEU A 78 -7.48 4.74 -9.79
C LEU A 78 -8.87 4.77 -10.42
N GLN A 79 -9.89 5.12 -9.65
CA GLN A 79 -11.29 5.15 -10.10
C GLN A 79 -11.59 6.34 -11.00
N GLU A 80 -11.13 7.53 -10.62
CA GLU A 80 -11.52 8.79 -11.26
C GLU A 80 -10.63 9.16 -12.44
N GLU A 81 -9.34 8.84 -12.39
CA GLU A 81 -8.36 9.32 -13.36
C GLU A 81 -7.70 8.20 -14.17
N PHE A 82 -7.39 7.06 -13.53
CA PHE A 82 -6.63 5.99 -14.17
C PHE A 82 -7.51 5.07 -15.04
N LEU A 83 -8.55 4.47 -14.45
CA LEU A 83 -9.36 3.46 -15.13
C LEU A 83 -10.15 4.00 -16.34
N PRO A 84 -10.75 5.20 -16.31
CA PRO A 84 -11.55 5.68 -17.44
C PRO A 84 -10.81 5.70 -18.79
N PRO A 85 -9.63 6.35 -18.94
CA PRO A 85 -8.93 6.35 -20.22
C PRO A 85 -8.41 4.97 -20.65
N TRP A 86 -8.10 4.08 -19.69
CA TRP A 86 -7.64 2.73 -20.01
C TRP A 86 -8.75 1.83 -20.53
N ARG A 87 -9.98 1.97 -20.02
CA ARG A 87 -11.16 1.26 -20.51
C ARG A 87 -11.55 1.67 -21.94
N GLU A 88 -11.27 2.91 -22.34
CA GLU A 88 -11.49 3.36 -23.71
C GLU A 88 -10.46 2.82 -24.70
N ARG A 89 -9.25 2.52 -24.22
CA ARG A 89 -8.11 2.08 -25.05
C ARG A 89 -8.00 0.55 -25.17
N LEU A 90 -8.31 -0.17 -24.10
CA LEU A 90 -8.18 -1.62 -24.03
C LEU A 90 -9.47 -2.33 -24.43
N ALA A 91 -9.36 -3.61 -24.77
CA ALA A 91 -10.55 -4.44 -25.00
C ALA A 91 -11.41 -4.50 -23.74
N ALA A 92 -12.74 -4.54 -23.90
CA ALA A 92 -13.69 -4.52 -22.80
C ALA A 92 -13.51 -5.68 -21.80
N ASP A 93 -12.90 -6.78 -22.24
CA ASP A 93 -12.59 -7.98 -21.46
C ASP A 93 -11.10 -8.12 -21.13
N SER A 94 -10.33 -7.02 -21.18
CA SER A 94 -8.91 -7.03 -20.84
C SER A 94 -8.69 -7.51 -19.39
N PRO A 95 -7.94 -8.61 -19.17
CA PRO A 95 -7.63 -9.08 -17.83
C PRO A 95 -6.82 -8.06 -17.02
N MET A 96 -6.05 -7.18 -17.68
CA MET A 96 -5.31 -6.13 -16.97
C MET A 96 -6.24 -5.09 -16.33
N THR A 97 -7.23 -4.57 -17.07
CA THR A 97 -8.22 -3.65 -16.49
C THR A 97 -9.06 -4.33 -15.41
N GLU A 98 -9.37 -5.62 -15.59
CA GLU A 98 -10.08 -6.38 -14.58
C GLU A 98 -9.27 -6.55 -13.29
N LEU A 99 -7.96 -6.76 -13.38
CA LEU A 99 -7.08 -6.80 -12.21
C LEU A 99 -7.05 -5.47 -11.46
N VAL A 100 -7.02 -4.33 -12.17
CA VAL A 100 -7.12 -3.00 -11.53
C VAL A 100 -8.47 -2.83 -10.83
N ASP A 101 -9.57 -3.28 -11.45
CA ASP A 101 -10.90 -3.27 -10.82
C ASP A 101 -11.00 -4.19 -9.60
N LEU A 102 -10.35 -5.35 -9.66
CA LEU A 102 -10.25 -6.27 -8.52
C LEU A 102 -9.43 -5.65 -7.40
N HIS A 103 -8.35 -4.91 -7.70
CA HIS A 103 -7.57 -4.15 -6.72
C HIS A 103 -8.43 -3.08 -6.03
N VAL A 104 -9.15 -2.27 -6.83
CA VAL A 104 -10.05 -1.22 -6.31
C VAL A 104 -11.15 -1.79 -5.41
N ARG A 105 -11.79 -2.89 -5.82
CA ARG A 105 -12.84 -3.56 -5.01
C ARG A 105 -12.25 -4.23 -3.77
N GLY A 106 -11.10 -4.87 -3.91
CA GLY A 106 -10.36 -5.51 -2.82
C GLY A 106 -9.92 -4.55 -1.72
N ALA A 107 -9.74 -3.27 -2.06
CA ALA A 107 -9.31 -2.24 -1.13
C ALA A 107 -10.47 -1.64 -0.31
N GLN A 108 -11.73 -1.81 -0.74
CA GLN A 108 -12.90 -1.23 -0.06
C GLN A 108 -13.01 -1.60 1.44
N PRO A 109 -12.70 -2.84 1.87
CA PRO A 109 -12.67 -3.18 3.29
C PRO A 109 -11.66 -2.38 4.11
N ILE A 110 -10.60 -1.83 3.49
CA ILE A 110 -9.61 -0.96 4.13
C ILE A 110 -10.06 0.49 4.04
N VAL A 111 -10.46 0.94 2.83
CA VAL A 111 -10.86 2.32 2.55
C VAL A 111 -12.04 2.76 3.42
N ARG A 112 -12.99 1.87 3.71
CA ARG A 112 -14.12 2.17 4.63
C ARG A 112 -13.68 2.59 6.03
N HIS A 113 -12.46 2.24 6.45
CA HIS A 113 -11.90 2.63 7.75
C HIS A 113 -10.98 3.84 7.65
N ALA A 114 -10.64 4.33 6.46
CA ALA A 114 -9.64 5.38 6.27
C ALA A 114 -9.98 6.67 7.02
N ASP A 115 -11.21 7.16 6.90
CA ASP A 115 -11.65 8.39 7.58
C ASP A 115 -11.59 8.24 9.10
N ALA A 116 -11.99 7.08 9.64
CA ALA A 116 -11.97 6.82 11.08
C ALA A 116 -10.54 6.71 11.62
N VAL A 117 -9.66 6.03 10.88
CA VAL A 117 -8.23 5.90 11.20
C VAL A 117 -7.55 7.27 11.19
N LEU A 118 -7.82 8.08 10.16
CA LEU A 118 -7.24 9.42 10.04
C LEU A 118 -7.78 10.37 11.11
N ALA A 119 -9.07 10.33 11.40
CA ALA A 119 -9.64 11.09 12.50
C ALA A 119 -8.99 10.70 13.83
N ALA A 120 -8.78 9.40 14.10
CA ALA A 120 -8.11 8.95 15.32
C ALA A 120 -6.66 9.46 15.41
N TRP A 121 -5.95 9.51 14.27
CA TRP A 121 -4.61 10.09 14.19
C TRP A 121 -4.60 11.60 14.44
N GLU A 122 -5.49 12.35 13.79
CA GLU A 122 -5.53 13.82 13.91
C GLU A 122 -5.91 14.29 15.31
N HIS A 123 -6.69 13.50 16.06
CA HIS A 123 -7.06 13.80 17.44
C HIS A 123 -6.06 13.27 18.47
N THR A 124 -5.01 12.55 18.05
CA THR A 124 -3.98 12.06 18.97
C THR A 124 -2.98 13.17 19.32
N THR A 125 -2.47 13.14 20.55
CA THR A 125 -1.35 13.97 20.97
C THR A 125 -0.24 13.05 21.43
N LEU A 126 0.73 12.83 20.55
CA LEU A 126 1.89 12.00 20.87
C LEU A 126 2.92 12.82 21.65
N PRO A 127 3.58 12.25 22.66
CA PRO A 127 4.66 12.94 23.36
C PRO A 127 5.83 13.20 22.42
N GLU A 128 6.43 14.38 22.52
CA GLU A 128 7.68 14.67 21.82
C GLU A 128 8.87 14.05 22.57
N PRO A 129 9.88 13.51 21.86
CA PRO A 129 11.09 13.01 22.49
C PRO A 129 11.83 14.12 23.24
N THR A 130 12.30 13.82 24.44
CA THR A 130 13.05 14.77 25.26
C THR A 130 14.49 14.95 24.75
N ALA A 131 15.09 16.10 25.06
CA ALA A 131 16.50 16.36 24.74
C ALA A 131 17.45 15.34 25.40
N GLU A 132 17.09 14.83 26.59
CA GLU A 132 17.84 13.80 27.29
C GLU A 132 17.81 12.46 26.54
N GLU A 133 16.63 12.01 26.12
CA GLU A 133 16.47 10.77 25.33
C GLU A 133 17.22 10.84 24.00
N ILE A 134 17.10 11.97 23.29
CA ILE A 134 17.84 12.21 22.04
C ILE A 134 19.34 12.19 22.32
N GLY A 135 19.81 12.90 23.34
CA GLY A 135 21.23 12.95 23.70
C GLY A 135 21.79 11.60 24.10
N TYR A 136 21.04 10.81 24.87
CA TYR A 136 21.41 9.44 25.24
C TYR A 136 21.55 8.54 24.02
N ARG A 137 20.52 8.48 23.15
CA ARG A 137 20.55 7.63 21.95
C ARG A 137 21.59 8.09 20.92
N THR A 138 21.81 9.39 20.78
CA THR A 138 22.88 9.97 19.92
C THR A 138 24.25 9.47 20.36
N ARG A 139 24.58 9.54 21.67
CA ARG A 139 25.86 9.07 22.20
C ARG A 139 26.08 7.57 22.00
N HIS A 140 25.01 6.77 22.10
CA HIS A 140 25.12 5.32 22.01
C HIS A 140 25.18 4.79 20.57
N SER A 141 24.41 5.40 19.66
CA SER A 141 24.35 4.99 18.25
C SER A 141 25.40 5.65 17.36
N GLY A 142 25.93 6.81 17.75
CA GLY A 142 26.77 7.64 16.90
C GLY A 142 26.03 8.33 15.73
N ALA A 143 24.71 8.15 15.62
CA ALA A 143 23.90 8.81 14.60
C ALA A 143 23.71 10.30 14.89
N ALA A 144 23.37 11.09 13.87
CA ALA A 144 23.09 12.51 14.07
C ALA A 144 21.83 12.71 14.92
N ALA A 145 21.84 13.70 15.82
CA ALA A 145 20.73 13.97 16.74
C ALA A 145 19.38 14.17 16.04
N LYS A 146 19.38 14.74 14.82
CA LYS A 146 18.18 14.91 14.00
C LYS A 146 17.55 13.58 13.57
N ASP A 147 18.38 12.60 13.20
CA ASP A 147 17.93 11.29 12.72
C ASP A 147 17.44 10.45 13.90
N VAL A 148 18.13 10.56 15.05
CA VAL A 148 17.68 9.99 16.32
C VAL A 148 16.33 10.56 16.75
N ALA A 149 16.14 11.88 16.64
CA ALA A 149 14.86 12.50 16.98
C ALA A 149 13.73 12.04 16.04
N ALA A 150 13.99 11.95 14.73
CA ALA A 150 13.03 11.44 13.75
C ALA A 150 12.64 9.98 14.06
N ARG A 151 13.63 9.12 14.31
CA ARG A 151 13.40 7.72 14.72
C ARG A 151 12.59 7.62 16.01
N LEU A 152 12.89 8.44 17.01
CA LEU A 152 12.13 8.45 18.27
C LEU A 152 10.67 8.84 18.07
N ARG A 153 10.38 9.86 17.25
CA ARG A 153 8.99 10.23 16.90
C ARG A 153 8.27 9.09 16.18
N TYR A 154 8.96 8.42 15.25
CA TYR A 154 8.43 7.25 14.58
C TYR A 154 8.12 6.12 15.57
N ASP A 155 9.06 5.78 16.47
CA ASP A 155 8.87 4.71 17.46
C ASP A 155 7.68 5.02 18.40
N ILE A 156 7.50 6.28 18.80
CA ILE A 156 6.36 6.73 19.61
C ILE A 156 5.05 6.55 18.85
N ALA A 157 5.01 6.96 17.57
CA ALA A 157 3.83 6.78 16.72
C ALA A 157 3.52 5.31 16.46
N ALA A 158 4.53 4.47 16.18
CA ALA A 158 4.35 3.04 16.00
C ALA A 158 3.81 2.37 17.26
N THR A 159 4.29 2.78 18.45
CA THR A 159 3.77 2.29 19.74
C THR A 159 2.30 2.62 19.93
N TRP A 160 1.88 3.82 19.50
CA TRP A 160 0.47 4.22 19.50
C TRP A 160 -0.38 3.34 18.56
N GLU A 161 0.14 2.99 17.37
CA GLU A 161 -0.53 2.06 16.45
C GLU A 161 -0.68 0.64 17.01
N ASP A 162 0.22 0.26 17.91
CA ASP A 162 0.29 -1.05 18.55
C ASP A 162 -0.65 -1.23 19.76
N GLU A 163 -1.40 -0.19 20.14
CA GLU A 163 -2.38 -0.31 21.21
C GLU A 163 -3.51 -1.29 20.84
N PRO A 164 -4.08 -2.05 21.81
CA PRO A 164 -4.98 -3.17 21.51
C PRO A 164 -6.15 -2.84 20.57
N ALA A 165 -6.80 -1.68 20.75
CA ALA A 165 -7.92 -1.26 19.92
C ALA A 165 -7.54 -1.03 18.45
N ARG A 166 -6.32 -0.55 18.20
CA ARG A 166 -5.79 -0.28 16.85
C ARG A 166 -5.22 -1.55 16.24
N ARG A 167 -4.51 -2.37 17.02
CA ARG A 167 -3.99 -3.67 16.57
C ARG A 167 -5.10 -4.57 16.02
N SER A 168 -6.23 -4.68 16.72
CA SER A 168 -7.36 -5.48 16.23
C SER A 168 -7.93 -4.96 14.91
N LEU A 169 -7.90 -3.65 14.67
CA LEU A 169 -8.30 -3.06 13.39
C LEU A 169 -7.32 -3.43 12.26
N TRP A 170 -6.01 -3.42 12.53
CA TRP A 170 -5.00 -3.86 11.56
C TRP A 170 -5.15 -5.34 11.22
N GLU A 171 -5.42 -6.18 12.22
CA GLU A 171 -5.69 -7.61 12.04
C GLU A 171 -6.96 -7.84 11.20
N GLU A 172 -8.02 -7.06 11.41
CA GLU A 172 -9.25 -7.12 10.61
C GLU A 172 -8.99 -6.78 9.12
N MET A 173 -8.11 -5.80 8.87
CA MET A 173 -7.76 -5.38 7.51
C MET A 173 -6.71 -6.26 6.83
N GLY A 174 -5.98 -7.08 7.58
CA GLY A 174 -4.91 -7.95 7.08
C GLY A 174 -5.29 -8.83 5.88
N PRO A 175 -6.46 -9.52 5.89
CA PRO A 175 -6.91 -10.30 4.73
C PRO A 175 -7.08 -9.48 3.45
N ALA A 176 -7.55 -8.23 3.55
CA ALA A 176 -7.70 -7.34 2.40
C ALA A 176 -6.32 -6.91 1.87
N TRP A 177 -5.38 -6.56 2.75
CA TRP A 177 -4.00 -6.25 2.36
C TRP A 177 -3.32 -7.43 1.63
N ASN A 178 -3.49 -8.64 2.14
CA ASN A 178 -2.98 -9.85 1.50
C ASN A 178 -3.60 -10.08 0.11
N TYR A 179 -4.90 -9.81 -0.03
CA TYR A 179 -5.59 -9.90 -1.31
C TYR A 179 -5.05 -8.88 -2.32
N LEU A 180 -4.86 -7.62 -1.93
CA LEU A 180 -4.24 -6.60 -2.77
C LEU A 180 -2.83 -6.99 -3.20
N GLY A 181 -2.05 -7.58 -2.28
CA GLY A 181 -0.74 -8.15 -2.59
C GLY A 181 -0.81 -9.20 -3.69
N ALA A 182 -1.77 -10.13 -3.63
CA ALA A 182 -1.95 -11.16 -4.65
C ALA A 182 -2.36 -10.58 -6.03
N VAL A 183 -3.22 -9.56 -6.05
CA VAL A 183 -3.60 -8.84 -7.27
C VAL A 183 -2.38 -8.15 -7.88
N ARG A 184 -1.64 -7.38 -7.08
CA ARG A 184 -0.40 -6.70 -7.49
C ARG A 184 0.63 -7.71 -8.01
N SER A 185 0.85 -8.84 -7.34
CA SER A 185 1.77 -9.87 -7.84
C SER A 185 1.35 -10.42 -9.22
N THR A 186 0.05 -10.65 -9.43
CA THR A 186 -0.47 -11.12 -10.73
C THR A 186 -0.26 -10.07 -11.83
N MET A 187 -0.50 -8.79 -11.53
CA MET A 187 -0.22 -7.69 -12.46
C MET A 187 1.27 -7.56 -12.75
N MET A 188 2.13 -7.69 -11.74
CA MET A 188 3.58 -7.60 -11.89
C MET A 188 4.11 -8.71 -12.81
N ALA A 189 3.67 -9.95 -12.60
CA ALA A 189 3.99 -11.08 -13.48
C ALA A 189 3.59 -10.81 -14.95
N ALA A 190 2.40 -10.24 -15.16
CA ALA A 190 1.93 -9.88 -16.49
C ALA A 190 2.78 -8.76 -17.14
N VAL A 191 3.28 -7.81 -16.36
CA VAL A 191 4.13 -6.70 -16.83
C VAL A 191 5.57 -7.16 -17.11
N SER A 192 6.14 -7.97 -16.22
CA SER A 192 7.52 -8.44 -16.33
C SER A 192 7.70 -9.60 -17.32
N GLY A 193 6.61 -10.32 -17.63
CA GLY A 193 6.66 -11.57 -18.38
C GLY A 193 7.23 -12.74 -17.57
N ASP A 194 7.42 -12.55 -16.26
CA ASP A 194 7.86 -13.58 -15.34
C ASP A 194 6.63 -14.40 -14.92
N VAL A 195 6.43 -15.54 -15.58
CA VAL A 195 5.23 -16.38 -15.42
C VAL A 195 5.53 -17.71 -14.71
N GLU A 196 6.75 -17.87 -14.18
CA GLU A 196 7.17 -19.03 -13.38
C GLU A 196 7.08 -18.71 -11.89
N TYR A 197 5.85 -18.76 -11.34
CA TYR A 197 5.57 -18.65 -9.90
C TYR A 197 4.70 -19.81 -9.41
#